data_AF-A0A6J1Q8F3-F1
#
_entry.id   AF-A0A6J1Q8F3-F1
#
_cell.length_a   1.000
_cell.length_b   1.000
_cell.length_c   1.000
_cell.angle_alpha   90.00
_cell.angle_beta   90.00
_cell.angle_gamma   90.00
#
_symmetry.space_group_name_H-M   'P 1'
#
loop_
_entity.id
_entity.type
_entity.pdbx_description
1 polymer ?
#
loop_
_entity_poly.entity_id
_entity_poly.type
_entity_poly.pdbx_seq_one_letter_code
_entity_poly.pdbx_strand_id
1 'polypeptide(L)'
;MAKSLKNTGGTVVKDLVPFVSEHTLNAICETSMGTSLRGLGAFQHRYREAVYRMGELFIYRLVSPWLYSEWMLLLSPTGREQRKILKILHGFTER
;
A
#
# COMPACT_ATOMS: atom_id res chain seq x y z
N MET A 1 -14.71 4.05 9.66
CA MET A 1 -13.99 3.52 10.84
C MET A 1 -14.91 3.38 12.06
N ALA A 2 -15.40 4.48 12.67
CA ALA A 2 -16.21 4.43 13.90
C ALA A 2 -17.47 3.53 13.83
N LYS A 3 -18.22 3.56 12.72
CA LYS A 3 -19.36 2.65 12.50
C LYS A 3 -18.97 1.17 12.51
N SER A 4 -17.79 0.83 11.98
CA SER A 4 -17.31 -0.57 11.95
C SER A 4 -16.97 -1.09 13.34
N LEU A 5 -16.47 -0.24 14.23
CA LEU A 5 -16.16 -0.59 15.62
C LEU A 5 -17.43 -0.67 16.47
N LYS A 6 -18.39 0.22 16.23
CA LYS A 6 -19.66 0.25 16.96
C LYS A 6 -20.53 -1.00 16.71
N ASN A 7 -20.45 -1.57 15.50
CA ASN A 7 -21.23 -2.75 15.14
C ASN A 7 -20.66 -4.08 15.68
N THR A 8 -19.49 -4.08 16.33
CA THR A 8 -18.81 -5.33 16.71
C THR A 8 -19.21 -5.89 18.08
N GLY A 9 -20.10 -5.22 18.83
CA GLY A 9 -20.78 -5.73 20.02
C GLY A 9 -19.88 -6.45 21.06
N GLY A 10 -19.31 -5.71 22.01
CA GLY A 10 -18.49 -6.26 23.10
C GLY A 10 -17.01 -5.85 23.02
N THR A 11 -16.16 -6.49 23.83
CA THR A 11 -14.70 -6.24 23.83
C THR A 11 -14.08 -6.90 22.60
N VAL A 12 -13.55 -6.10 21.68
CA VAL A 12 -12.90 -6.60 20.46
C VAL A 12 -11.42 -6.29 20.48
N VAL A 13 -10.62 -7.35 20.41
CA VAL A 13 -9.17 -7.24 20.21
C VAL A 13 -8.93 -7.25 18.70
N LYS A 14 -8.71 -6.06 18.13
CA LYS A 14 -8.26 -5.90 16.75
C LYS A 14 -6.84 -5.37 16.74
N ASP A 15 -6.03 -5.92 15.83
CA ASP A 15 -4.76 -5.29 15.48
C ASP A 15 -5.04 -3.93 14.82
N LEU A 16 -4.51 -2.87 15.43
CA LEU A 16 -4.75 -1.49 15.04
C LEU A 16 -4.07 -1.16 13.71
N VAL A 17 -2.89 -1.71 13.44
CA VAL A 17 -2.10 -1.36 12.25
C VAL A 17 -2.85 -1.72 10.95
N PRO A 18 -3.28 -2.97 10.71
CA PRO A 18 -4.01 -3.33 9.50
C PRO A 18 -5.39 -2.66 9.47
N PHE A 19 -6.05 -2.48 10.61
CA PHE A 19 -7.37 -1.85 10.68
C PHE A 19 -7.34 -0.36 10.26
N VAL A 20 -6.41 0.40 10.82
CA VAL A 20 -6.25 1.81 10.49
C VAL A 20 -5.78 1.94 9.05
N SER A 21 -4.80 1.15 8.63
CA SER A 21 -4.22 1.26 7.28
C SER A 21 -5.22 0.92 6.18
N GLU A 22 -6.09 -0.09 6.37
CA GLU A 22 -7.19 -0.36 5.45
C GLU A 22 -8.11 0.86 5.29
N HIS A 23 -8.54 1.45 6.41
CA HIS A 23 -9.47 2.57 6.37
C HIS A 23 -8.82 3.84 5.82
N THR A 24 -7.56 4.11 6.18
CA THR A 24 -6.80 5.26 5.70
C THR A 24 -6.54 5.17 4.20
N LEU A 25 -6.11 4.00 3.69
CA LEU A 25 -5.88 3.84 2.25
C LEU A 25 -7.18 4.00 1.45
N ASN A 26 -8.29 3.41 1.91
CA ASN A 26 -9.57 3.62 1.25
C ASN A 26 -9.96 5.11 1.22
N ALA A 27 -9.76 5.83 2.32
CA ALA A 27 -10.05 7.26 2.39
C ALA A 27 -9.19 8.05 1.40
N ILE A 28 -7.88 7.79 1.33
CA ILE A 28 -6.97 8.44 0.38
C ILE A 28 -7.40 8.18 -1.07
N CYS A 29 -7.72 6.93 -1.41
CA CYS A 29 -8.19 6.60 -2.75
C CYS A 29 -9.50 7.33 -3.09
N GLU A 30 -10.45 7.35 -2.15
CA GLU A 30 -11.74 8.03 -2.35
C GLU A 30 -11.59 9.54 -2.48
N THR A 31 -10.75 10.18 -1.64
CA THR A 31 -10.61 11.64 -1.63
C THR A 31 -9.69 12.15 -2.74
N SER A 32 -8.57 11.48 -2.98
CA SER A 32 -7.53 11.97 -3.90
C SER A 32 -7.70 11.45 -5.32
N MET A 33 -8.18 10.20 -5.47
CA MET A 33 -8.32 9.54 -6.77
C MET A 33 -9.79 9.49 -7.24
N GLY A 34 -10.75 9.88 -6.39
CA GLY A 34 -12.18 9.83 -6.72
C GLY A 34 -12.72 8.41 -6.89
N THR A 35 -11.95 7.37 -6.51
CA THR A 35 -12.31 5.96 -6.69
C THR A 35 -12.20 5.20 -5.37
N SER A 36 -13.16 4.30 -5.12
CA SER A 36 -13.13 3.48 -3.91
C SER A 36 -12.35 2.20 -4.16
N LEU A 37 -11.43 1.89 -3.25
CA LEU A 37 -10.72 0.61 -3.26
C LEU A 37 -11.62 -0.54 -2.76
N ARG A 38 -12.77 -0.22 -2.14
CA ARG A 38 -13.70 -1.23 -1.61
C ARG A 38 -14.40 -1.97 -2.74
N GLY A 39 -14.58 -3.29 -2.55
CA GLY A 39 -15.35 -4.12 -3.50
C GLY A 39 -14.54 -4.65 -4.68
N LEU A 40 -13.24 -4.32 -4.77
CA LEU A 40 -12.32 -4.85 -5.80
C LEU A 40 -11.80 -6.27 -5.52
N GLY A 41 -12.35 -6.96 -4.52
CA GLY A 41 -12.01 -8.36 -4.19
C GLY A 41 -10.51 -8.58 -3.95
N ALA A 42 -9.93 -9.55 -4.65
CA ALA A 42 -8.51 -9.88 -4.53
C ALA A 42 -7.56 -8.73 -4.90
N PHE A 43 -8.00 -7.80 -5.75
CA PHE A 43 -7.18 -6.65 -6.14
C PHE A 43 -6.98 -5.66 -4.98
N GLN A 44 -8.00 -5.49 -4.12
CA GLN A 44 -7.90 -4.66 -2.92
C GLN A 44 -6.75 -5.11 -2.01
N HIS A 45 -6.62 -6.43 -1.78
CA HIS A 45 -5.52 -6.98 -0.99
C HIS A 45 -4.17 -6.75 -1.65
N ARG A 46 -4.06 -7.07 -2.95
CA ARG A 46 -2.81 -6.88 -3.72
C ARG A 46 -2.35 -5.43 -3.76
N TYR A 47 -3.27 -4.49 -3.90
CA TYR A 47 -2.95 -3.06 -3.89
C TYR A 47 -2.41 -2.62 -2.52
N ARG A 48 -3.08 -3.00 -1.43
CA ARG A 48 -2.61 -2.65 -0.07
C ARG A 48 -1.25 -3.24 0.22
N GLU A 49 -1.03 -4.51 -0.13
CA GLU A 49 0.27 -5.16 0.01
C GLU A 49 1.34 -4.46 -0.82
N ALA A 50 1.02 -4.07 -2.07
CA ALA A 50 1.92 -3.30 -2.92
C ALA A 50 2.29 -1.94 -2.30
N VAL A 51 1.35 -1.23 -1.67
CA VAL A 51 1.63 0.03 -0.96
C VAL A 51 2.57 -0.20 0.23
N TYR A 52 2.32 -1.22 1.05
CA TYR A 52 3.20 -1.55 2.16
C TYR A 52 4.62 -1.90 1.70
N ARG A 53 4.76 -2.79 0.71
CA ARG A 53 6.06 -3.17 0.14
C ARG A 53 6.78 -1.98 -0.48
N MET A 54 6.06 -1.10 -1.18
CA MET A 54 6.65 0.12 -1.72
C MET A 54 7.23 1.01 -0.60
N GLY A 55 6.53 1.12 0.54
CA GLY A 55 7.01 1.84 1.71
C GLY A 55 8.28 1.24 2.30
N GLU A 56 8.34 -0.08 2.46
CA GLU A 56 9.55 -0.79 2.92
C GLU A 56 10.75 -0.54 1.98
N LEU A 57 10.52 -0.69 0.66
CA LEU A 57 11.55 -0.43 -0.35
C LEU A 57 12.01 1.03 -0.35
N PHE A 58 11.08 1.97 -0.13
CA PHE A 58 11.41 3.39 -0.05
C PHE A 58 12.33 3.68 1.14
N ILE A 59 12.01 3.15 2.33
CA ILE A 59 12.84 3.29 3.53
C ILE A 59 14.20 2.62 3.31
N TYR A 60 14.21 1.40 2.74
CA TYR A 60 15.45 0.67 2.44
C TYR A 60 16.36 1.45 1.49
N ARG A 61 15.79 2.05 0.44
CA ARG A 61 16.52 2.92 -0.48
C ARG A 61 17.05 4.15 0.27
N LEU A 62 16.21 4.80 1.08
CA LEU A 62 16.58 6.01 1.84
C LEU A 62 17.82 5.79 2.71
N VAL A 63 17.91 4.65 3.40
CA VAL A 63 19.03 4.29 4.29
C VAL A 63 20.24 3.68 3.57
N SER A 64 20.14 3.41 2.26
CA SER A 64 21.17 2.76 1.46
C SER A 64 21.67 3.69 0.34
N PRO A 65 22.63 4.59 0.61
CA PRO A 65 23.09 5.60 -0.36
C PRO A 65 23.60 5.02 -1.69
N TRP A 66 24.12 3.79 -1.69
CA TRP A 66 24.56 3.11 -2.91
C TRP A 66 23.40 2.75 -3.87
N LEU A 67 22.15 2.71 -3.39
CA LEU A 67 20.97 2.51 -4.26
C LEU A 67 20.41 3.82 -4.82
N TYR A 68 21.08 4.96 -4.60
CA TYR A 68 20.66 6.23 -5.20
C TYR A 68 20.98 6.28 -6.68
N SER A 69 22.11 5.70 -7.11
CA SER A 69 22.45 5.59 -8.52
C SER A 69 21.45 4.70 -9.25
N GLU A 70 20.89 5.23 -10.33
CA GLU A 70 19.91 4.54 -11.18
C GLU A 70 20.45 3.21 -11.71
N TRP A 71 21.73 3.16 -12.09
CA TRP A 71 22.39 1.96 -12.59
C TRP A 71 22.46 0.85 -11.54
N MET A 72 22.83 1.22 -10.31
CA MET A 72 22.90 0.27 -9.19
C MET A 72 21.51 -0.25 -8.84
N LEU A 73 20.50 0.61 -8.86
CA LEU A 73 19.12 0.20 -8.65
C LEU A 73 18.62 -0.74 -9.76
N LEU A 74 18.92 -0.43 -11.02
CA LEU A 74 18.51 -1.25 -12.18
C LEU A 74 19.06 -2.68 -12.12
N LEU A 75 20.29 -2.82 -11.64
CA LEU A 75 20.97 -4.11 -11.52
C LEU A 75 20.51 -4.89 -10.28
N SER A 76 20.08 -4.19 -9.24
CA SER A 76 19.65 -4.79 -7.98
C SER A 76 18.33 -5.57 -8.09
N PRO A 77 18.14 -6.64 -7.29
CA PRO A 77 16.85 -7.32 -7.17
C PRO A 77 15.75 -6.37 -6.66
N THR A 78 16.12 -5.43 -5.78
CA THR A 78 15.27 -4.38 -5.22
C THR A 78 14.62 -3.53 -6.31
N GLY A 79 15.38 -3.11 -7.33
CA GLY A 79 14.83 -2.35 -8.45
C GLY A 79 13.85 -3.16 -9.32
N ARG A 80 14.08 -4.46 -9.48
CA ARG A 80 13.14 -5.36 -10.18
C ARG A 80 11.83 -5.52 -9.41
N GLU A 81 11.91 -5.65 -8.09
CA GLU A 81 10.75 -5.73 -7.21
C GLU A 81 9.94 -4.42 -7.23
N GLN A 82 10.63 -3.28 -7.08
CA GLN A 82 10.01 -1.96 -7.17
C GLN A 82 9.24 -1.78 -8.48
N ARG A 83 9.80 -2.19 -9.63
CA ARG A 83 9.11 -2.13 -10.93
C ARG A 83 7.83 -2.98 -10.97
N LYS A 84 7.84 -4.18 -10.37
CA LYS A 84 6.64 -5.04 -10.32
C LYS A 84 5.56 -4.40 -9.45
N ILE A 85 5.94 -3.86 -8.30
CA ILE A 85 5.02 -3.16 -7.38
C ILE A 85 4.43 -1.92 -8.05
N LEU A 86 5.26 -1.12 -8.71
CA LEU A 86 4.80 0.08 -9.42
C LEU A 86 3.79 -0.26 -10.51
N LYS A 87 3.90 -1.39 -11.21
CA LYS A 87 2.88 -1.83 -12.18
C LYS A 87 1.52 -2.08 -11.53
N ILE A 88 1.49 -2.64 -10.32
CA ILE A 88 0.25 -2.85 -9.56
C ILE A 88 -0.35 -1.51 -9.13
N LEU A 89 0.50 -0.61 -8.60
CA LEU A 89 0.06 0.70 -8.12
C LEU A 89 -0.47 1.59 -9.25
N HIS A 90 0.28 1.73 -10.35
CA HIS A 90 -0.16 2.50 -11.52
C HIS A 90 -1.39 1.88 -12.17
N GLY A 91 -1.51 0.56 -12.17
CA GLY A 91 -2.72 -0.11 -12.65
C GLY A 91 -3.99 0.23 -11.86
N PHE A 92 -3.90 0.88 -10.70
CA PHE A 92 -5.04 1.46 -9.98
C PHE A 92 -5.19 2.97 -10.22
N THR A 93 -4.07 3.71 -10.24
CA THR A 93 -4.08 5.18 -10.36
C THR A 93 -4.31 5.69 -11.78
N GLU A 94 -3.92 4.92 -12.80
CA GLU A 94 -4.03 5.29 -14.23
C GLU A 94 -5.31 4.74 -14.90
N ARG A 95 -6.28 4.25 -14.11
CA ARG A 95 -7.61 3.87 -14.60
C ARG A 95 -8.54 5.07 -14.58
#